data_AF-A0A954A1E2-F1
#
_entry.id   AF-A0A954A1E2-F1
#
_cell.length_a   1.000
_cell.length_b   1.000
_cell.length_c   1.000
_cell.angle_alpha   90.00
_cell.angle_beta   90.00
_cell.angle_gamma   90.00
#
_symmetry.space_group_name_H-M   'P 1'
#
loop_
_entity.id
_entity.type
_entity.pdbx_description
1 polymer ?
#
loop_
_entity_poly.entity_id
_entity_poly.type
_entity_poly.pdbx_seq_one_letter_code
_entity_poly.pdbx_strand_id
1 'polypeptide(L)'
;MFKRVRIPTGQVGLKYRSGELQDVLQPGVYWIRILDEVRTYDRAKPRFEDARLEILLANRALRDELEVVDLTDSQRAIVFRDGRLTQVLGPGLFAFWNKPASIEIEVFDTAVSVRLEHRHLERILAAPEARGLIQAIRVGPHEKILVYVDGELSGVFGPGTYAYWVGARAVTYESVDLRERVLDVSGQEIMTVDKVTLRLNLVVT
;
A
#
# COMPACT_ATOMS: atom_id res chain seq x y z
N MET A 1 -19.73 -38.05 -25.41
CA MET A 1 -19.84 -36.91 -26.35
C MET A 1 -18.82 -35.83 -25.97
N PHE A 2 -18.10 -35.29 -26.95
CA PHE A 2 -17.09 -34.25 -26.76
C PHE A 2 -17.51 -32.97 -27.47
N LYS A 3 -17.07 -31.82 -26.97
CA LYS A 3 -17.20 -30.50 -27.60
C LYS A 3 -15.82 -29.89 -27.82
N ARG A 4 -15.71 -29.08 -28.88
CA ARG A 4 -14.49 -28.35 -29.19
C ARG A 4 -14.49 -27.00 -28.45
N VAL A 5 -13.42 -26.69 -27.74
CA VAL A 5 -13.21 -25.40 -27.06
C VAL A 5 -11.91 -24.79 -27.54
N ARG A 6 -11.93 -23.48 -27.81
CA ARG A 6 -10.75 -22.69 -28.19
C ARG A 6 -10.37 -21.79 -27.03
N ILE A 7 -9.12 -21.83 -26.64
CA ILE A 7 -8.49 -20.89 -25.70
C ILE A 7 -7.68 -19.88 -26.52
N PRO A 8 -8.09 -18.60 -26.55
CA PRO A 8 -7.35 -17.56 -27.27
C PRO A 8 -5.93 -17.34 -26.73
N THR A 9 -5.05 -16.81 -27.57
CA THR A 9 -3.74 -16.31 -27.13
C THR A 9 -3.91 -15.23 -26.07
N GLY A 10 -3.08 -15.27 -25.02
CA GLY A 10 -3.19 -14.36 -23.87
C GLY A 10 -4.18 -14.82 -22.80
N GLN A 11 -4.90 -15.92 -23.03
CA GLN A 11 -5.82 -16.49 -22.03
C GLN A 11 -5.36 -17.86 -21.53
N VAL A 12 -5.86 -18.23 -20.36
CA VAL A 12 -5.75 -19.56 -19.77
C VAL A 12 -7.15 -20.11 -19.54
N GLY A 13 -7.37 -21.36 -19.92
CA GLY A 13 -8.60 -22.09 -19.65
C GLY A 13 -8.45 -22.97 -18.41
N LEU A 14 -9.24 -22.75 -17.37
CA LEU A 14 -9.37 -23.68 -16.25
C LEU A 14 -10.51 -24.66 -16.54
N LYS A 15 -10.18 -25.93 -16.68
CA LYS A 15 -11.14 -26.99 -16.97
C LYS A 15 -11.63 -27.65 -15.68
N TYR A 16 -12.94 -27.68 -15.50
CA TYR A 16 -13.60 -28.26 -14.35
C TYR A 16 -14.39 -29.51 -14.72
N ARG A 17 -14.40 -30.47 -13.78
CA ARG A 17 -15.31 -31.63 -13.80
C ARG A 17 -15.96 -31.73 -12.44
N SER A 18 -17.29 -31.74 -12.42
CA SER A 18 -18.07 -31.79 -11.17
C SER A 18 -17.65 -30.71 -10.16
N GLY A 19 -17.25 -29.53 -10.64
CA GLY A 19 -16.81 -28.40 -9.81
C GLY A 19 -15.32 -28.36 -9.45
N GLU A 20 -14.57 -29.45 -9.67
CA GLU A 20 -13.15 -29.55 -9.33
C GLU A 20 -12.25 -29.20 -10.52
N LEU A 21 -11.15 -28.48 -10.26
CA LEU A 21 -10.16 -28.13 -11.27
C LEU A 21 -9.36 -29.37 -11.69
N GLN A 22 -9.54 -29.78 -12.94
CA GLN A 22 -8.88 -30.95 -13.51
C GLN A 22 -7.63 -30.59 -14.30
N ASP A 23 -7.66 -29.46 -15.03
CA ASP A 23 -6.60 -29.12 -15.98
C ASP A 23 -6.50 -27.61 -16.23
N VAL A 24 -5.29 -27.18 -16.61
CA VAL A 24 -4.94 -25.79 -16.96
C VAL A 24 -4.55 -25.74 -18.42
N LEU A 25 -5.47 -25.30 -19.26
CA LEU A 25 -5.37 -25.27 -20.70
C LEU A 25 -4.67 -23.98 -21.16
N GLN A 26 -3.52 -24.15 -21.83
CA GLN A 26 -2.81 -23.08 -22.51
C GLN A 26 -3.57 -22.62 -23.77
N PRO A 27 -3.15 -21.52 -24.43
CA PRO A 27 -3.72 -21.14 -25.72
C PRO A 27 -3.69 -22.28 -26.74
N GLY A 28 -4.84 -22.60 -27.34
CA GLY A 28 -4.98 -23.77 -28.20
C GLY A 28 -6.43 -24.19 -28.46
N VAL A 29 -6.59 -25.33 -29.14
CA VAL A 29 -7.90 -25.94 -29.43
C VAL A 29 -7.95 -27.32 -28.79
N TYR A 30 -8.97 -27.55 -27.96
CA TYR A 30 -9.11 -28.77 -27.16
C TYR A 30 -10.44 -29.44 -27.42
N TRP A 31 -10.45 -30.77 -27.35
CA TRP A 31 -11.67 -31.58 -27.27
C TRP A 31 -11.91 -31.96 -25.82
N ILE A 32 -13.01 -31.48 -25.25
CA ILE A 32 -13.37 -31.73 -23.84
C ILE A 32 -14.72 -32.43 -23.76
N ARG A 33 -14.98 -33.15 -22.66
CA ARG A 33 -16.28 -33.79 -22.45
C ARG A 33 -17.37 -32.72 -22.44
N ILE A 34 -18.55 -33.05 -22.99
CA ILE A 34 -19.62 -32.05 -23.13
C ILE A 34 -20.09 -31.46 -21.79
N LEU A 35 -20.03 -32.27 -20.72
CA LEU A 35 -20.37 -31.93 -19.34
C LEU A 35 -19.24 -31.21 -18.57
N ASP A 36 -18.00 -31.24 -19.07
CA ASP A 36 -16.90 -30.52 -18.43
C ASP A 36 -17.09 -29.00 -18.72
N GLU A 37 -16.81 -28.16 -17.74
CA GLU A 37 -16.86 -26.69 -17.84
C GLU A 37 -15.44 -26.16 -18.09
N VAL A 38 -15.31 -25.09 -18.88
CA VAL A 38 -14.04 -24.36 -19.01
C VAL A 38 -14.30 -22.89 -18.75
N ARG A 39 -13.57 -22.34 -17.77
CA ARG A 39 -13.55 -20.90 -17.49
C ARG A 39 -12.27 -20.31 -18.06
N THR A 40 -12.37 -19.15 -18.68
CA THR A 40 -11.22 -18.49 -19.29
C THR A 40 -10.82 -17.26 -18.48
N TYR A 41 -9.52 -17.06 -18.32
CA TYR A 41 -8.95 -15.93 -17.60
C TYR A 41 -7.96 -15.22 -18.52
N ASP A 42 -8.01 -13.89 -18.49
CA ASP A 42 -7.16 -13.03 -19.31
C ASP A 42 -5.86 -12.69 -18.55
N ARG A 43 -4.71 -13.09 -19.10
CA ARG A 43 -3.37 -12.76 -18.55
C ARG A 43 -2.99 -11.29 -18.74
N ALA A 44 -3.73 -10.54 -19.55
CA ALA A 44 -3.56 -9.09 -19.63
C ALA A 44 -3.99 -8.41 -18.32
N LYS A 45 -4.93 -9.00 -17.57
CA LYS A 45 -5.22 -8.56 -16.19
C LYS A 45 -4.12 -9.10 -15.26
N PRO A 46 -3.44 -8.25 -14.48
CA PRO A 46 -2.29 -8.67 -13.68
C PRO A 46 -2.67 -9.69 -12.59
N ARG A 47 -3.81 -9.47 -11.94
CA ARG A 47 -4.29 -10.30 -10.83
C ARG A 47 -5.17 -11.43 -11.34
N PHE A 48 -4.94 -12.63 -10.81
CA PHE A 48 -5.86 -13.75 -10.93
C PHE A 48 -6.94 -13.64 -9.86
N GLU A 49 -8.19 -13.45 -10.29
CA GLU A 49 -9.33 -13.24 -9.41
C GLU A 49 -10.30 -14.43 -9.52
N ASP A 50 -10.35 -15.24 -8.47
CA ASP A 50 -11.36 -16.29 -8.30
C ASP A 50 -11.70 -16.44 -6.81
N ALA A 51 -12.98 -16.55 -6.49
CA ALA A 51 -13.45 -16.72 -5.11
C ALA A 51 -12.95 -18.02 -4.44
N ARG A 52 -12.50 -18.99 -5.24
CA ARG A 52 -11.99 -20.29 -4.77
C ARG A 52 -10.46 -20.37 -4.85
N LEU A 53 -9.75 -19.23 -4.88
CA LEU A 53 -8.30 -19.16 -5.05
C LEU A 53 -7.55 -20.20 -4.21
N GLU A 54 -7.81 -20.24 -2.91
CA GLU A 54 -7.16 -21.17 -1.98
C GLU A 54 -7.26 -22.64 -2.42
N ILE A 55 -8.45 -23.08 -2.84
CA ILE A 55 -8.69 -24.44 -3.34
C ILE A 55 -8.00 -24.64 -4.70
N LEU A 56 -8.07 -23.65 -5.59
CA LEU A 56 -7.48 -23.73 -6.92
C LEU A 56 -5.95 -23.83 -6.86
N LEU A 57 -5.33 -23.20 -5.87
CA LEU A 57 -3.90 -23.30 -5.61
C LEU A 57 -3.46 -24.71 -5.19
N ALA A 58 -4.35 -25.64 -4.84
CA ALA A 58 -3.96 -27.04 -4.67
C ALA A 58 -3.46 -27.66 -6.00
N ASN A 59 -3.94 -27.16 -7.15
CA ASN A 59 -3.51 -27.60 -8.46
C ASN A 59 -2.12 -27.03 -8.80
N ARG A 60 -1.13 -27.92 -8.95
CA ARG A 60 0.26 -27.53 -9.24
C ARG A 60 0.41 -26.80 -10.58
N ALA A 61 -0.27 -27.27 -11.62
CA ALA A 61 -0.17 -26.65 -12.95
C ALA A 61 -0.68 -25.19 -12.93
N LEU A 62 -1.68 -24.88 -12.11
CA LEU A 62 -2.13 -23.50 -11.93
C LEU A 62 -1.15 -22.68 -11.09
N ARG A 63 -0.62 -23.25 -10.00
CA ARG A 63 0.41 -22.58 -9.19
C ARG A 63 1.63 -22.20 -10.01
N ASP A 64 2.09 -23.07 -10.91
CA ASP A 64 3.27 -22.81 -11.74
C ASP A 64 3.06 -21.64 -12.73
N GLU A 65 1.81 -21.22 -12.97
CA GLU A 65 1.42 -20.07 -13.81
C GLU A 65 1.21 -18.78 -13.01
N LEU A 66 1.30 -18.84 -11.68
CA LEU A 66 0.96 -17.74 -10.79
C LEU A 66 2.14 -17.42 -9.85
N GLU A 67 2.33 -16.13 -9.60
CA GLU A 67 3.07 -15.64 -8.44
C GLU A 67 2.07 -15.48 -7.29
N VAL A 68 2.22 -16.29 -6.24
CA VAL A 68 1.29 -16.34 -5.10
C VAL A 68 1.86 -15.56 -3.93
N VAL A 69 1.01 -14.73 -3.33
CA VAL A 69 1.37 -13.88 -2.19
C VAL A 69 0.35 -14.10 -1.08
N ASP A 70 0.82 -14.64 0.04
CA ASP A 70 0.02 -14.86 1.24
C ASP A 70 0.53 -13.93 2.34
N LEU A 71 -0.25 -12.89 2.66
CA LEU A 71 0.14 -11.83 3.59
C LEU A 71 -0.63 -12.00 4.90
N THR A 72 0.12 -12.06 6.00
CA THR A 72 -0.45 -12.00 7.34
C THR A 72 -1.03 -10.62 7.65
N ASP A 73 -1.74 -10.49 8.78
CA ASP A 73 -2.32 -9.23 9.23
C ASP A 73 -1.29 -8.10 9.38
N SER A 74 -0.04 -8.44 9.72
CA SER A 74 1.07 -7.48 9.85
C SER A 74 1.79 -7.22 8.52
N GLN A 75 1.48 -7.93 7.44
CA GLN A 75 2.19 -7.79 6.18
C GLN A 75 1.43 -6.91 5.19
N ARG A 76 2.20 -6.14 4.43
CA ARG A 76 1.75 -5.36 3.29
C ARG A 76 2.67 -5.67 2.11
N ALA A 77 2.18 -5.51 0.90
CA ALA A 77 3.04 -5.69 -0.26
C ALA A 77 2.84 -4.60 -1.30
N ILE A 78 3.90 -4.33 -2.06
CA ILE A 78 3.86 -3.47 -3.23
C ILE A 78 4.19 -4.34 -4.43
N VAL A 79 3.30 -4.33 -5.42
CA VAL A 79 3.41 -5.18 -6.61
C VAL A 79 3.78 -4.32 -7.81
N PHE A 80 4.86 -4.71 -8.47
CA PHE A 80 5.31 -4.15 -9.73
C PHE A 80 5.12 -5.17 -10.86
N ARG A 81 4.66 -4.69 -12.01
CA ARG A 81 4.59 -5.45 -13.26
C ARG A 81 5.46 -4.79 -14.30
N ASP A 82 6.44 -5.51 -14.83
CA ASP A 82 7.45 -4.97 -15.76
C ASP A 82 8.06 -3.63 -15.25
N GLY A 83 8.39 -3.57 -13.95
CA GLY A 83 8.94 -2.38 -13.28
C GLY A 83 7.95 -1.23 -13.03
N ARG A 84 6.66 -1.39 -13.37
CA ARG A 84 5.61 -0.39 -13.13
C ARG A 84 4.80 -0.76 -11.91
N LEU A 85 4.57 0.20 -11.01
CA LEU A 85 3.69 0.00 -9.86
C LEU A 85 2.29 -0.37 -10.36
N THR A 86 1.75 -1.48 -9.87
CA THR A 86 0.41 -1.93 -10.22
C THR A 86 -0.54 -1.98 -9.04
N GLN A 87 -0.10 -2.45 -7.86
CA GLN A 87 -0.98 -2.59 -6.70
C GLN A 87 -0.22 -2.36 -5.39
N VAL A 88 -0.94 -1.90 -4.37
CA VAL A 88 -0.54 -1.94 -2.96
C VAL A 88 -1.51 -2.88 -2.26
N LEU A 89 -0.99 -3.85 -1.53
CA LEU A 89 -1.78 -4.94 -0.94
C LEU A 89 -1.82 -4.82 0.58
N GLY A 90 -3.01 -5.03 1.13
CA GLY A 90 -3.25 -5.35 2.53
C GLY A 90 -3.03 -6.83 2.83
N PRO A 91 -3.43 -7.31 4.03
CA PRO A 91 -3.43 -8.73 4.37
C PRO A 91 -4.30 -9.57 3.42
N GLY A 92 -4.00 -10.86 3.33
CA GLY A 92 -4.78 -11.85 2.60
C GLY A 92 -4.00 -12.60 1.53
N LEU A 93 -4.72 -13.46 0.81
CA LEU A 93 -4.18 -14.32 -0.24
C LEU A 93 -4.44 -13.71 -1.63
N PHE A 94 -3.37 -13.53 -2.38
CA PHE A 94 -3.35 -12.93 -3.70
C PHE A 94 -2.59 -13.83 -4.68
N ALA A 95 -2.95 -13.74 -5.96
CA ALA A 95 -2.21 -14.41 -7.02
C ALA A 95 -2.15 -13.53 -8.27
N PHE A 96 -0.98 -13.51 -8.91
CA PHE A 96 -0.70 -12.73 -10.10
C PHE A 96 -0.21 -13.64 -11.22
N TRP A 97 -0.57 -13.36 -12.47
CA TRP A 97 -0.01 -14.14 -13.57
C TRP A 97 1.48 -13.84 -13.73
N ASN A 98 2.31 -14.88 -13.68
CA ASN A 98 3.78 -14.73 -13.77
C ASN A 98 4.30 -14.62 -15.23
N LYS A 99 3.38 -14.72 -16.20
CA LYS A 99 3.64 -14.58 -17.64
C LYS A 99 2.45 -13.89 -18.33
N PRO A 100 2.68 -13.12 -19.41
CA PRO A 100 3.97 -12.89 -20.07
C PRO A 100 4.84 -11.82 -19.41
N ALA A 101 4.29 -11.05 -18.46
CA ALA A 101 5.00 -9.96 -17.78
C ALA A 101 5.74 -10.46 -16.54
N SER A 102 6.84 -9.81 -16.17
CA SER A 102 7.48 -10.08 -14.87
C SER A 102 6.65 -9.43 -13.74
N ILE A 103 6.54 -10.15 -12.64
CA ILE A 103 5.92 -9.66 -11.40
C ILE A 103 7.00 -9.60 -10.33
N GLU A 104 7.18 -8.43 -9.74
CA GLU A 104 8.07 -8.20 -8.61
C GLU A 104 7.24 -7.74 -7.42
N ILE A 105 7.48 -8.36 -6.27
CA ILE A 105 6.65 -8.17 -5.07
C ILE A 105 7.56 -7.86 -3.91
N GLU A 106 7.39 -6.66 -3.36
CA GLU A 106 8.11 -6.21 -2.18
C GLU A 106 7.19 -6.34 -0.97
N VAL A 107 7.56 -7.21 -0.02
CA VAL A 107 6.78 -7.46 1.21
C VAL A 107 7.37 -6.67 2.37
N PHE A 108 6.49 -5.99 3.11
CA PHE A 108 6.81 -5.17 4.27
C PHE A 108 6.12 -5.74 5.50
N ASP A 109 6.87 -5.94 6.58
CA ASP A 109 6.32 -6.30 7.88
C ASP A 109 6.12 -5.05 8.74
N THR A 110 4.86 -4.71 8.97
CA THR A 110 4.45 -3.54 9.73
C THR A 110 4.66 -3.70 11.23
N ALA A 111 4.85 -4.93 11.72
CA ALA A 111 5.26 -5.17 13.11
C ALA A 111 6.72 -4.76 13.35
N VAL A 112 7.57 -4.84 12.32
CA VAL A 112 8.98 -4.42 12.38
C VAL A 112 9.12 -2.92 12.18
N SER A 113 8.47 -2.37 11.15
CA SER A 113 8.45 -0.92 10.89
C SER A 113 7.08 -0.48 10.40
N VAL A 114 6.45 0.42 11.16
CA VAL A 114 5.21 1.09 10.74
C VAL A 114 5.47 2.14 9.66
N ARG A 115 6.71 2.66 9.55
CA ARG A 115 7.08 3.66 8.55
C ARG A 115 7.41 2.99 7.22
N LEU A 116 6.83 3.51 6.15
CA LEU A 116 7.15 3.13 4.78
C LEU A 116 8.24 4.05 4.23
N GLU A 117 9.43 3.49 4.03
CA GLU A 117 10.52 4.13 3.30
C GLU A 117 10.70 3.42 1.96
N HIS A 118 10.51 4.15 0.86
CA HIS A 118 10.63 3.55 -0.46
C HIS A 118 10.99 4.57 -1.53
N ARG A 119 11.85 4.17 -2.47
CA ARG A 119 12.34 5.04 -3.57
C ARG A 119 11.26 5.56 -4.51
N HIS A 120 10.10 4.89 -4.56
CA HIS A 120 8.95 5.26 -5.39
C HIS A 120 7.78 5.79 -4.57
N LEU A 121 8.04 6.40 -3.40
CA LEU A 121 7.02 6.77 -2.42
C LEU A 121 5.86 7.58 -3.01
N GLU A 122 6.13 8.67 -3.73
CA GLU A 122 5.07 9.51 -4.31
C GLU A 122 4.17 8.74 -5.29
N ARG A 123 4.75 7.82 -6.08
CA ARG A 123 3.99 6.96 -7.00
C ARG A 123 3.10 5.97 -6.25
N ILE A 124 3.60 5.43 -5.13
CA ILE A 124 2.84 4.54 -4.25
C ILE A 124 1.68 5.29 -3.61
N LEU A 125 1.93 6.48 -3.05
CA LEU A 125 0.90 7.30 -2.43
C LEU A 125 -0.19 7.76 -3.41
N ALA A 126 0.14 7.89 -4.70
CA ALA A 126 -0.81 8.22 -5.74
C ALA A 126 -1.70 7.03 -6.17
N ALA A 127 -1.31 5.79 -5.84
CA ALA A 127 -2.08 4.61 -6.22
C ALA A 127 -3.43 4.57 -5.48
N PRO A 128 -4.55 4.26 -6.16
CA PRO A 128 -5.86 4.15 -5.52
C PRO A 128 -5.87 3.17 -4.34
N GLU A 129 -5.13 2.06 -4.47
CA GLU A 129 -5.02 0.99 -3.47
C GLU A 129 -4.27 1.42 -2.20
N ALA A 130 -3.43 2.45 -2.29
CA ALA A 130 -2.76 3.00 -1.10
C ALA A 130 -3.75 3.68 -0.14
N ARG A 131 -4.93 4.10 -0.65
CA ARG A 131 -5.97 4.73 0.19
C ARG A 131 -6.46 3.73 1.23
N GLY A 132 -6.36 4.12 2.50
CA GLY A 132 -6.76 3.28 3.64
C GLY A 132 -5.69 2.27 4.07
N LEU A 133 -4.65 2.03 3.27
CA LEU A 133 -3.48 1.22 3.67
C LEU A 133 -2.30 2.07 4.13
N ILE A 134 -2.18 3.30 3.62
CA ILE A 134 -1.06 4.20 3.92
C ILE A 134 -1.60 5.57 4.34
N GLN A 135 -1.12 6.06 5.48
CA GLN A 135 -1.28 7.45 5.92
C GLN A 135 -0.07 8.25 5.44
N ALA A 136 -0.33 9.23 4.56
CA ALA A 136 0.68 10.19 4.13
C ALA A 136 0.62 11.45 5.00
N ILE A 137 1.78 11.88 5.50
CA ILE A 137 1.95 13.15 6.21
C ILE A 137 2.87 14.02 5.35
N ARG A 138 2.33 15.14 4.87
CA ARG A 138 3.08 16.12 4.07
C ARG A 138 3.40 17.31 4.94
N VAL A 139 4.68 17.59 5.11
CA VAL A 139 5.21 18.65 5.96
C VAL A 139 5.70 19.78 5.09
N GLY A 140 5.13 20.96 5.27
CA GLY A 140 5.47 22.15 4.52
C GLY A 140 6.81 22.77 4.93
N PRO A 141 7.28 23.79 4.19
CA PRO A 141 8.41 24.59 4.62
C PRO A 141 8.07 25.36 5.92
N HIS A 142 9.08 25.54 6.78
CA HIS A 142 8.94 26.17 8.10
C HIS A 142 7.99 25.42 9.05
N GLU A 143 7.74 24.15 8.80
CA GLU A 143 6.94 23.28 9.65
C GLU A 143 7.81 22.13 10.14
N LYS A 144 7.57 21.68 11.37
CA LYS A 144 8.00 20.38 11.85
C LYS A 144 6.80 19.59 12.32
N ILE A 145 6.88 18.28 12.20
CA ILE A 145 5.91 17.37 12.83
C ILE A 145 6.57 16.59 13.95
N LEU A 146 5.81 16.34 15.00
CA LEU A 146 6.10 15.36 16.04
C LEU A 146 5.24 14.14 15.73
N VAL A 147 5.86 13.00 15.42
CA VAL A 147 5.14 11.76 15.14
C VAL A 147 5.19 10.87 16.37
N TYR A 148 4.02 10.36 16.74
CA TYR A 148 3.84 9.45 17.86
C TYR A 148 3.37 8.08 17.34
N VAL A 149 3.92 7.02 17.92
CA VAL A 149 3.50 5.65 17.65
C VAL A 149 3.08 5.03 18.98
N ASP A 150 1.81 4.62 19.07
CA ASP A 150 1.16 4.17 20.31
C ASP A 150 1.30 5.15 21.47
N GLY A 151 1.27 6.46 21.15
CA GLY A 151 1.39 7.54 22.13
C GLY A 151 2.82 7.90 22.54
N GLU A 152 3.82 7.13 22.11
CA GLU A 152 5.23 7.43 22.37
C GLU A 152 5.82 8.27 21.24
N LEU A 153 6.61 9.30 21.59
CA LEU A 153 7.28 10.15 20.60
C LEU A 153 8.29 9.31 19.81
N SER A 154 7.98 9.08 18.54
CA SER A 154 8.79 8.26 17.63
C SER A 154 9.79 9.10 16.85
N GLY A 155 9.47 10.36 16.53
CA GLY A 155 10.39 11.22 15.83
C GLY A 155 9.90 12.64 15.61
N VAL A 156 10.85 13.53 15.28
CA VAL A 156 10.59 14.91 14.87
C VAL A 156 11.10 15.07 13.45
N PHE A 157 10.22 15.47 12.54
CA PHE A 157 10.52 15.51 11.11
C PHE A 157 10.29 16.91 10.55
N GLY A 158 11.17 17.32 9.63
CA GLY A 158 11.08 18.61 8.92
C GLY A 158 10.29 18.50 7.61
N PRO A 159 10.47 19.46 6.69
CA PRO A 159 9.78 19.49 5.41
C PRO A 159 10.02 18.21 4.60
N GLY A 160 8.95 17.62 4.05
CA GLY A 160 9.01 16.37 3.30
C GLY A 160 7.70 15.58 3.29
N THR A 161 7.71 14.43 2.61
CA THR A 161 6.60 13.47 2.62
C THR A 161 7.00 12.26 3.45
N TYR A 162 6.19 11.93 4.45
CA TYR A 162 6.36 10.76 5.32
C TYR A 162 5.15 9.84 5.17
N ALA A 163 5.37 8.53 5.19
CA ALA A 163 4.31 7.56 5.00
C ALA A 163 4.35 6.46 6.04
N TYR A 164 3.18 6.07 6.51
CA TYR A 164 3.01 5.08 7.57
C TYR A 164 1.91 4.09 7.20
N TRP A 165 2.13 2.81 7.47
CA TRP A 165 1.15 1.77 7.26
C TRP A 165 0.00 1.90 8.25
N VAL A 166 -1.23 1.88 7.74
CA VAL A 166 -2.45 1.97 8.55
C VAL A 166 -2.80 0.60 9.14
N GLY A 167 -3.29 0.63 10.38
CA GLY A 167 -3.83 -0.55 11.07
C GLY A 167 -2.79 -1.44 11.75
N ALA A 168 -1.50 -1.09 11.66
CA ALA A 168 -0.43 -1.84 12.34
C ALA A 168 -0.21 -1.36 13.77
N ARG A 169 -0.05 -0.04 13.95
CA ARG A 169 0.12 0.66 15.22
C ARG A 169 -0.60 2.01 15.14
N ALA A 170 -0.93 2.60 16.28
CA ALA A 170 -1.60 3.90 16.30
C ALA A 170 -0.58 5.01 15.97
N VAL A 171 -0.63 5.54 14.75
CA VAL A 171 0.23 6.65 14.32
C VAL A 171 -0.56 7.96 14.39
N THR A 172 -0.08 8.89 15.21
CA THR A 172 -0.60 10.26 15.30
C THR A 172 0.53 11.25 15.07
N TYR A 173 0.18 12.49 14.72
CA TYR A 173 1.18 13.54 14.56
C TYR A 173 0.63 14.90 14.96
N GLU A 174 1.53 15.74 15.45
CA GLU A 174 1.26 17.16 15.73
C GLU A 174 2.16 18.02 14.84
N SER A 175 1.59 19.06 14.26
CA SER A 175 2.31 20.03 13.43
C SER A 175 2.66 21.28 14.23
N VAL A 176 3.90 21.74 14.07
CA VAL A 176 4.44 22.94 14.70
C VAL A 176 4.98 23.87 13.62
N ASP A 177 4.38 25.06 13.53
CA ASP A 177 4.87 26.15 12.71
C ASP A 177 6.09 26.80 13.38
N LEU A 178 7.18 26.88 12.63
CA LEU A 178 8.48 27.42 13.07
C LEU A 178 8.73 28.85 12.57
N ARG A 179 7.75 29.49 11.93
CA ARG A 179 7.88 30.90 11.58
C ARG A 179 8.01 31.74 12.83
N GLU A 180 8.89 32.73 12.78
CA GLU A 180 9.02 33.73 13.83
C GLU A 180 7.66 34.38 14.10
N ARG A 181 7.35 34.54 15.39
CA ARG A 181 6.12 35.17 15.84
C ARG A 181 6.49 36.33 16.73
N VAL A 182 6.01 37.49 16.33
CA VAL A 182 6.09 38.67 17.17
C VAL A 182 5.06 38.52 18.29
N LEU A 183 5.52 38.43 19.54
CA LEU A 183 4.65 38.52 20.71
C LEU A 183 4.71 39.95 21.24
N ASP A 184 3.61 40.68 21.09
CA ASP A 184 3.44 41.99 21.69
C ASP A 184 3.18 41.83 23.19
N VAL A 185 4.15 42.27 24.01
CA VAL A 185 3.95 42.36 25.45
C VAL A 185 3.36 43.74 25.74
N SER A 186 2.13 43.75 26.27
CA SER A 186 1.44 44.99 26.60
C SER A 186 2.27 45.84 27.58
N GLY A 187 2.27 47.15 27.35
CA GLY A 187 3.14 48.06 28.08
C GLY A 187 2.91 48.00 29.59
N GLN A 188 3.99 47.75 30.34
CA GLN A 188 3.95 47.77 31.80
C GLN A 188 4.48 49.10 32.33
N GLU A 189 3.80 49.63 33.35
CA GLU A 189 4.28 50.75 34.14
C GLU A 189 5.03 50.20 35.34
N ILE A 190 6.31 50.57 35.45
CA ILE A 190 7.17 50.19 36.57
C ILE A 190 7.70 51.46 37.23
N MET A 191 7.90 51.41 38.54
CA MET A 191 8.55 52.49 39.28
C MET A 191 9.97 52.04 39.64
N THR A 192 10.96 52.84 39.28
CA THR A 192 12.37 52.59 39.61
C THR A 192 12.65 52.92 41.08
N VAL A 193 13.83 52.51 41.58
CA VAL A 193 14.20 52.67 43.00
C VAL A 193 14.28 54.14 43.44
N ASP A 194 14.58 55.04 42.51
CA ASP A 194 14.60 56.49 42.68
C ASP A 194 13.22 57.15 42.47
N LYS A 195 12.15 56.34 42.41
CA LYS A 195 10.74 56.76 42.31
C LYS A 195 10.39 57.45 40.99
N VAL A 196 11.06 57.09 39.90
CA VAL A 196 10.69 57.51 38.55
C VAL A 196 9.77 56.45 37.93
N THR A 197 8.62 56.86 37.41
CA THR A 197 7.71 55.96 36.70
C THR A 197 8.17 55.82 35.24
N LEU A 198 8.36 54.58 34.78
CA LEU A 198 8.70 54.23 33.42
C LEU A 198 7.58 53.41 32.78
N ARG A 199 7.30 53.65 31.50
CA ARG A 199 6.44 52.81 30.67
C ARG A 199 7.32 52.02 29.70
N LEU A 200 7.37 50.70 29.84
CA LEU A 200 8.11 49.84 28.93
C LEU A 200 7.15 49.08 28.02
N ASN A 201 7.45 49.08 26.72
CA ASN A 201 6.87 48.13 25.75
C ASN A 201 8.00 47.20 25.32
N LEU A 202 7.70 45.90 25.23
CA LEU A 202 8.66 44.89 24.79
C LEU A 202 8.06 44.13 23.61
N VAL A 203 8.91 43.82 22.64
CA VAL A 203 8.60 42.90 21.56
C VAL A 203 9.51 41.70 21.73
N VAL A 204 8.93 40.49 21.78
CA VAL A 204 9.69 39.24 21.75
C VAL A 204 9.52 38.63 20.37
N THR A 205 10.64 38.40 19.70
CA THR A 205 10.74 37.77 18.36
C THR A 205 11.32 36.38 18.48
#